data_AF-W1F0G5-F1
#
_entry.id   AF-W1F0G5-F1
#
_cell.length_a   1.000
_cell.length_b   1.000
_cell.length_c   1.000
_cell.angle_alpha   90.00
_cell.angle_beta   90.00
_cell.angle_gamma   90.00
#
_symmetry.space_group_name_H-M   'P 1'
#
loop_
_entity.id
_entity.type
_entity.pdbx_description
1 polymer ?
#
loop_
_entity_poly.entity_id
_entity_poly.type
_entity_poly.pdbx_seq_one_letter_code
_entity_poly.pdbx_strand_id
1 'polypeptide(L)'
;MLRPFLPEQVRAKLPAETVKAKPRPPLRHKRRVLMLEGCAQPTLSPNTNAATARVLDRLGISVMSANEAGCCGAVDYHLNAQEKGLARARNNIDAWWPAIEAGAEAILQTASGCGAFCQRVRADAEKRCVICR
;
A
#
# COMPACT_ATOMS: atom_id res chain seq x y z
N MET A 1 0.22 -3.30 23.62
CA MET A 1 -0.08 -2.77 24.97
C MET A 1 -1.34 -3.39 25.59
N LEU A 2 -2.48 -3.52 24.90
CA LEU A 2 -3.72 -4.06 25.51
C LEU A 2 -3.83 -5.60 25.53
N ARG A 3 -2.96 -6.33 24.81
CA ARG A 3 -3.03 -7.79 24.62
C ARG A 3 -3.21 -8.60 25.93
N PRO A 4 -2.53 -8.30 27.06
CA PRO A 4 -2.69 -9.05 28.31
C PRO A 4 -4.07 -8.90 28.96
N PHE A 5 -4.82 -7.86 28.61
CA PHE A 5 -6.15 -7.55 29.16
C PHE A 5 -7.28 -8.01 28.25
N LEU A 6 -6.97 -8.56 27.06
CA LEU A 6 -7.98 -9.05 26.12
C LEU A 6 -8.45 -10.47 26.48
N PRO A 7 -9.74 -10.80 26.25
CA PRO A 7 -10.23 -12.18 26.31
C PRO A 7 -9.40 -13.11 25.41
N GLU A 8 -9.28 -14.38 25.80
CA GLU A 8 -8.46 -15.36 25.11
C GLU A 8 -8.77 -15.43 23.60
N GLN A 9 -10.06 -15.40 23.24
CA GLN A 9 -10.52 -15.47 21.85
C GLN A 9 -9.96 -14.33 21.00
N VAL A 10 -9.88 -13.12 21.55
CA VAL A 10 -9.37 -11.93 20.83
C VAL A 10 -7.84 -11.93 20.87
N ARG A 11 -7.24 -12.30 22.00
CA ARG A 11 -5.79 -12.40 22.18
C ARG A 11 -5.17 -13.36 21.16
N ALA A 12 -5.83 -14.49 20.89
CA ALA A 12 -5.39 -15.48 19.91
C ALA A 12 -5.39 -14.95 18.45
N LYS A 13 -6.14 -13.88 18.15
CA LYS A 13 -6.24 -13.30 16.80
C LYS A 13 -5.26 -12.16 16.53
N LEU A 14 -4.57 -11.68 17.56
CA LEU A 14 -3.59 -10.61 17.43
C LEU A 14 -2.17 -11.18 17.34
N PRO A 15 -1.21 -10.44 16.77
CA PRO A 15 0.21 -10.79 16.88
C PRO A 15 0.71 -10.63 18.32
N ALA A 16 1.50 -11.59 18.79
CA ALA A 16 2.08 -11.57 20.15
C ALA A 16 3.07 -10.43 20.32
N GLU A 17 3.89 -10.21 19.30
CA GLU A 17 4.83 -9.11 19.20
C GLU A 17 4.77 -8.49 17.82
N THR A 18 4.95 -7.17 17.75
CA THR A 18 5.12 -6.45 16.50
C THR A 18 6.62 -6.33 16.21
N VAL A 19 7.13 -7.11 15.26
CA VAL A 19 8.52 -7.02 14.84
C VAL A 19 8.72 -5.79 13.96
N LYS A 20 9.73 -4.96 14.24
CA LYS A 20 10.04 -3.81 13.38
C LYS A 20 10.39 -4.28 11.95
N ALA A 21 9.98 -3.49 10.97
CA ALA A 21 10.34 -3.74 9.58
C ALA A 21 11.87 -3.75 9.43
N LYS A 22 12.39 -4.73 8.68
CA LYS A 22 13.81 -4.68 8.27
C LYS A 22 14.04 -3.51 7.30
N PRO A 23 15.25 -2.94 7.23
CA PRO A 23 15.56 -1.87 6.29
C PRO A 23 15.22 -2.23 4.85
N ARG A 24 14.86 -1.21 4.07
CA ARG A 24 14.68 -1.32 2.62
C ARG A 24 16.01 -1.04 1.92
N PRO A 25 16.25 -1.68 0.76
CA PRO A 25 17.38 -1.31 -0.09
C PRO A 25 17.26 0.14 -0.60
N PRO A 26 18.39 0.83 -0.86
CA PRO A 26 18.38 2.15 -1.49
C PRO A 26 17.90 2.08 -2.95
N LEU A 27 17.44 3.22 -3.48
CA LEU A 27 17.05 3.34 -4.89
C LEU A 27 18.29 3.32 -5.79
N ARG A 28 18.65 2.16 -6.33
CA ARG A 28 19.89 1.95 -7.11
C ARG A 28 19.68 1.43 -8.53
N HIS A 29 18.47 0.95 -8.85
CA HIS A 29 18.13 0.40 -10.15
C HIS A 29 17.39 1.41 -11.04
N LYS A 30 17.61 1.29 -12.35
CA LYS A 30 16.92 2.10 -13.38
C LYS A 30 15.42 1.85 -13.40
N ARG A 31 15.01 0.58 -13.29
CA ARG A 31 13.60 0.18 -13.20
C ARG A 31 13.05 0.58 -11.84
N ARG A 32 11.91 1.25 -11.81
CA ARG A 32 11.32 1.81 -10.59
C ARG A 32 9.83 1.55 -10.53
N VAL A 33 9.33 1.28 -9.33
CA VAL A 33 7.90 1.11 -9.05
C VAL A 33 7.53 1.89 -7.80
N LEU A 34 6.29 2.34 -7.73
CA LEU A 34 5.72 3.00 -6.54
C LEU A 34 5.08 1.95 -5.65
N MET A 35 5.24 2.07 -4.34
CA MET A 35 4.56 1.23 -3.35
C MET A 35 3.53 2.06 -2.58
N LEU A 36 2.29 1.59 -2.56
CA LEU A 36 1.29 2.06 -1.61
C LEU A 36 1.63 1.50 -0.23
N GLU A 37 1.98 2.39 0.70
CA GLU A 37 2.32 2.00 2.07
C GLU A 37 1.10 1.48 2.85
N GLY A 38 -0.09 1.97 2.49
CA GLY A 38 -1.34 1.64 3.14
C GLY A 38 -1.46 2.27 4.53
N CYS A 39 -2.58 2.01 5.19
CA CYS A 39 -2.88 2.58 6.51
C CYS A 39 -2.75 1.54 7.64
N ALA A 40 -3.39 0.37 7.50
CA ALA A 40 -3.41 -0.65 8.55
C ALA A 40 -2.20 -1.60 8.52
N GLN A 41 -1.69 -1.90 7.32
CA GLN A 41 -0.64 -2.89 7.12
C GLN A 41 0.69 -2.53 7.83
N PRO A 42 1.18 -1.27 7.84
CA PRO A 42 2.43 -0.95 8.54
C PRO A 42 2.41 -1.33 10.02
N THR A 43 1.23 -1.31 10.65
CA THR A 43 1.05 -1.70 12.06
C THR A 43 0.87 -3.22 12.21
N LEU A 44 0.09 -3.86 11.35
CA LEU A 44 -0.25 -5.28 11.46
C LEU A 44 0.83 -6.22 10.90
N SER A 45 1.50 -5.81 9.83
CA SER A 45 2.53 -6.58 9.13
C SER A 45 3.63 -5.65 8.58
N PRO A 46 4.39 -4.99 9.47
CA PRO A 46 5.41 -3.98 9.11
C PRO A 46 6.45 -4.49 8.11
N ASN A 47 6.78 -5.79 8.13
CA ASN A 47 7.83 -6.34 7.29
C ASN A 47 7.36 -6.70 5.87
N THR A 48 6.06 -6.65 5.55
CA THR A 48 5.53 -7.05 4.23
C THR A 48 6.09 -6.18 3.11
N ASN A 49 5.89 -4.86 3.15
CA ASN A 49 6.41 -3.94 2.13
C ASN A 49 7.94 -3.97 2.06
N ALA A 50 8.61 -4.07 3.22
CA ALA A 50 10.05 -4.14 3.27
C ALA A 50 10.60 -5.43 2.64
N ALA A 51 9.92 -6.57 2.84
CA ALA A 51 10.26 -7.83 2.20
C ALA A 51 10.05 -7.76 0.69
N THR A 52 8.92 -7.22 0.22
CA THR A 52 8.66 -7.01 -1.20
C THR A 52 9.74 -6.13 -1.84
N ALA A 53 10.15 -5.04 -1.17
CA ALA A 53 11.24 -4.20 -1.65
C ALA A 53 12.57 -4.96 -1.80
N ARG A 54 12.91 -5.85 -0.87
CA ARG A 54 14.12 -6.69 -0.96
C ARG A 54 14.07 -7.76 -2.05
N VAL A 55 12.87 -8.26 -2.36
CA VAL A 55 12.66 -9.21 -3.46
C VAL A 55 12.82 -8.48 -4.79
N LEU A 56 12.15 -7.33 -4.96
CA LEU A 56 12.22 -6.53 -6.18
C LEU A 56 13.62 -5.97 -6.44
N ASP A 57 14.34 -5.57 -5.38
CA ASP A 57 15.74 -5.14 -5.49
C ASP A 57 16.66 -6.26 -6.03
N ARG A 58 16.43 -7.52 -5.63
CA ARG A 58 17.16 -8.68 -6.22
C ARG A 58 16.78 -8.94 -7.68
N LEU A 59 15.60 -8.51 -8.09
CA LEU A 59 15.12 -8.56 -9.48
C LEU A 59 15.51 -7.32 -10.29
N GLY A 60 16.32 -6.42 -9.72
CA GLY A 60 16.81 -5.22 -10.40
C GLY A 60 15.76 -4.11 -10.51
N ILE A 61 14.82 -4.02 -9.57
CA ILE A 61 13.75 -3.01 -9.53
C ILE A 61 13.82 -2.26 -8.19
N SER A 62 13.93 -0.93 -8.26
CA SER A 62 13.87 -0.07 -7.06
C SER A 62 12.42 0.20 -6.67
N VAL A 63 12.11 0.12 -5.37
CA VAL A 63 10.78 0.44 -4.84
C VAL A 63 10.80 1.81 -4.17
N MET A 64 10.02 2.74 -4.72
CA MET A 64 9.82 4.08 -4.18
C MET A 64 8.55 4.12 -3.32
N SER A 65 8.60 4.75 -2.16
CA SER A 65 7.41 4.95 -1.33
C SER A 65 6.56 6.10 -1.87
N ALA A 66 5.26 5.84 -2.06
CA ALA A 66 4.29 6.89 -2.37
C ALA A 66 3.79 7.55 -1.08
N ASN A 67 4.65 8.25 -0.35
CA ASN A 67 4.33 8.82 0.96
C ASN A 67 3.22 9.88 0.93
N GLU A 68 3.04 10.54 -0.21
CA GLU A 68 1.96 11.50 -0.46
C GLU A 68 0.59 10.80 -0.56
N ALA A 69 0.57 9.50 -0.84
CA ALA A 69 -0.64 8.70 -0.85
C ALA A 69 -1.02 8.24 0.56
N GLY A 70 -2.27 8.49 0.94
CA GLY A 70 -2.84 8.08 2.21
C GLY A 70 -3.52 6.71 2.14
N CYS A 71 -4.43 6.48 3.09
CA CYS A 71 -5.35 5.33 3.06
C CYS A 71 -6.05 5.22 1.69
N CYS A 72 -6.14 4.01 1.13
CA CYS A 72 -6.77 3.75 -0.16
C CYS A 72 -8.28 4.09 -0.21
N GLY A 73 -8.94 4.21 0.94
CA GLY A 73 -10.37 4.48 1.03
C GLY A 73 -11.28 3.25 1.06
N ALA A 74 -10.74 2.05 0.88
CA ALA A 74 -11.53 0.81 0.85
C ALA A 74 -12.38 0.60 2.13
N VAL A 75 -11.81 0.88 3.30
CA VAL A 75 -12.52 0.73 4.58
C VAL A 75 -13.66 1.74 4.72
N ASP A 76 -13.43 3.02 4.40
CA ASP A 76 -14.49 4.03 4.41
C ASP A 76 -15.64 3.61 3.46
N TYR A 77 -15.29 3.10 2.27
CA TYR A 77 -16.28 2.63 1.30
C TYR A 77 -17.13 1.48 1.82
N HIS A 78 -16.54 0.49 2.50
CA HIS A 78 -17.26 -0.64 3.09
C HIS A 78 -18.07 -0.27 4.35
N LEU A 79 -17.72 0.82 5.03
CA LEU A 79 -18.44 1.34 6.20
C LEU A 79 -19.47 2.41 5.84
N ASN A 80 -20.06 2.32 4.64
CA ASN A 80 -21.11 3.23 4.14
C ASN A 80 -20.69 4.71 4.00
N ALA A 81 -19.37 4.99 3.93
CA ALA A 81 -18.82 6.29 3.61
C ALA A 81 -18.23 6.29 2.19
N GLN A 82 -19.04 5.93 1.19
CA GLN A 82 -18.58 5.68 -0.17
C GLN A 82 -17.94 6.91 -0.81
N GLU A 83 -18.55 8.09 -0.69
CA GLU A 83 -18.01 9.34 -1.24
C GLU A 83 -16.61 9.63 -0.71
N LYS A 84 -16.42 9.48 0.60
CA LYS A 84 -15.12 9.65 1.26
C LYS A 84 -14.11 8.61 0.80
N GLY A 85 -14.52 7.35 0.65
CA GLY A 85 -13.68 6.29 0.10
C GLY A 85 -13.20 6.59 -1.31
N LEU A 86 -14.11 7.01 -2.20
CA LEU A 86 -13.81 7.39 -3.58
C LEU A 86 -12.91 8.63 -3.65
N ALA A 87 -13.16 9.64 -2.81
CA ALA A 87 -12.31 10.84 -2.73
C ALA A 87 -10.87 10.50 -2.33
N ARG A 88 -10.68 9.63 -1.33
CA ARG A 88 -9.33 9.16 -0.96
C ARG A 88 -8.62 8.43 -2.09
N ALA A 89 -9.33 7.54 -2.80
CA ALA A 89 -8.75 6.84 -3.94
C ALA A 89 -8.34 7.79 -5.07
N ARG A 90 -9.16 8.80 -5.38
CA ARG A 90 -8.83 9.84 -6.37
C ARG A 90 -7.60 10.63 -5.96
N ASN A 91 -7.54 11.09 -4.70
CA ASN A 91 -6.37 11.80 -4.18
C ASN A 91 -5.09 10.95 -4.27
N ASN A 92 -5.19 9.64 -4.00
CA ASN A 92 -4.05 8.75 -4.16
C ASN A 92 -3.61 8.61 -5.62
N ILE A 93 -4.56 8.49 -6.56
CA ILE A 93 -4.27 8.45 -8.01
C ILE A 93 -3.54 9.73 -8.43
N ASP A 94 -4.00 10.89 -7.97
CA ASP A 94 -3.38 12.17 -8.27
C ASP A 94 -1.98 12.29 -7.66
N ALA A 95 -1.77 11.80 -6.43
CA ALA A 95 -0.46 11.77 -5.79
C ALA A 95 0.54 10.85 -6.51
N TRP A 96 0.07 9.75 -7.12
CA TRP A 96 0.95 8.83 -7.84
C TRP A 96 1.33 9.32 -9.23
N TRP A 97 0.45 10.10 -9.86
CA TRP A 97 0.56 10.44 -11.28
C TRP A 97 1.88 11.11 -11.67
N PRO A 98 2.40 12.12 -10.93
CA PRO A 98 3.68 12.75 -11.27
C PRO A 98 4.85 11.76 -11.31
N ALA A 99 4.86 10.76 -10.42
CA ALA A 99 5.92 9.76 -10.40
C ALA A 99 5.78 8.72 -11.52
N ILE A 100 4.55 8.43 -11.98
CA ILE A 100 4.32 7.64 -13.20
C ILE A 100 4.83 8.40 -14.43
N GLU A 101 4.53 9.69 -14.55
CA GLU A 101 5.05 10.54 -15.64
C GLU A 101 6.58 10.68 -15.61
N ALA A 102 7.17 10.65 -14.41
CA ALA A 102 8.62 10.60 -14.21
C ALA A 102 9.27 9.23 -14.49
N GLY A 103 8.49 8.23 -14.94
CA GLY A 103 8.99 6.94 -15.40
C GLY A 103 8.89 5.78 -14.41
N ALA A 104 8.08 5.88 -13.35
CA ALA A 104 7.73 4.71 -12.55
C ALA A 104 6.87 3.74 -13.38
N GLU A 105 7.30 2.48 -13.46
CA GLU A 105 6.71 1.47 -14.34
C GLU A 105 5.35 0.96 -13.84
N ALA A 106 5.13 0.98 -12.51
CA ALA A 106 3.94 0.39 -11.89
C ALA A 106 3.67 0.97 -10.50
N ILE A 107 2.43 0.76 -10.04
CA ILE A 107 2.04 0.95 -8.64
C ILE A 107 1.79 -0.41 -8.02
N LEU A 108 2.53 -0.72 -6.98
CA LEU A 108 2.49 -1.94 -6.21
C LEU A 108 1.70 -1.74 -4.94
N GLN A 109 0.91 -2.76 -4.61
CA GLN A 109 0.33 -2.95 -3.29
C GLN A 109 0.59 -4.36 -2.82
N THR A 110 0.65 -4.55 -1.51
CA THR A 110 0.75 -5.88 -0.90
C THR A 110 -0.51 -6.25 -0.11
N ALA A 111 -1.46 -5.31 0.01
CA ALA A 111 -2.78 -5.52 0.60
C ALA A 111 -3.85 -5.64 -0.49
N SER A 112 -4.46 -6.83 -0.63
CA SER A 112 -5.46 -7.15 -1.66
C SER A 112 -6.66 -6.20 -1.65
N GLY A 113 -7.18 -5.84 -0.47
CA GLY A 113 -8.31 -4.92 -0.34
C GLY A 113 -8.02 -3.50 -0.86
N CYS A 114 -6.76 -3.05 -0.77
CA CYS A 114 -6.36 -1.77 -1.36
C CYS A 114 -6.32 -1.86 -2.89
N GLY A 115 -5.75 -2.94 -3.43
CA GLY A 115 -5.60 -3.15 -4.87
C GLY A 115 -6.95 -3.21 -5.58
N ALA A 116 -7.86 -4.05 -5.09
CA ALA A 116 -9.20 -4.21 -5.68
C ALA A 116 -10.01 -2.90 -5.67
N PHE A 117 -9.85 -2.09 -4.62
CA PHE A 117 -10.57 -0.82 -4.50
C PHE A 117 -10.01 0.26 -5.44
N CYS A 118 -8.69 0.48 -5.44
CA CYS A 118 -8.07 1.48 -6.31
C CYS A 118 -8.24 1.15 -7.80
N GLN A 119 -8.27 -0.13 -8.18
CA GLN A 119 -8.56 -0.55 -9.56
C GLN A 119 -9.99 -0.19 -10.00
N ARG A 120 -10.96 -0.19 -9.09
CA ARG A 120 -12.36 0.13 -9.39
C ARG A 120 -12.54 1.62 -9.71
N VAL A 121 -11.90 2.49 -8.92
CA VAL A 121 -11.99 3.96 -9.09
C VAL A 121 -11.32 4.42 -10.38
N ARG A 122 -10.38 3.63 -10.91
CA ARG A 122 -9.71 3.88 -12.19
C ARG A 122 -10.63 3.80 -13.40
N ALA A 123 -11.77 3.10 -13.33
CA ALA A 123 -12.72 3.09 -14.46
C ALA A 123 -13.24 4.49 -14.82
N ASP A 124 -13.18 5.43 -13.88
CA ASP A 124 -13.68 6.80 -14.06
C ASP A 124 -12.57 7.82 -14.39
N ALA A 125 -11.29 7.45 -14.31
CA ALA A 125 -10.16 8.35 -14.53
C ALA A 125 -9.38 7.95 -15.79
N GLU A 126 -9.21 8.89 -16.73
CA GLU A 126 -8.50 8.76 -18.02
C GLU A 126 -7.01 8.33 -17.88
N LYS A 127 -6.53 8.22 -16.65
CA LYS A 127 -5.19 7.82 -16.22
C LYS A 127 -5.07 6.29 -16.18
N ARG A 128 -4.56 5.68 -17.25
CA ARG A 128 -4.39 4.22 -17.42
C ARG A 128 -3.24 3.67 -16.55
N CYS A 129 -3.44 3.64 -15.23
CA CYS A 129 -2.42 3.19 -14.28
C CYS A 129 -2.01 1.70 -14.47
N VAL A 130 -0.71 1.43 -14.40
CA VAL A 130 -0.06 0.11 -14.48
C VAL A 130 -0.11 -0.58 -13.11
N ILE A 131 -1.32 -0.82 -12.58
CA ILE A 131 -1.50 -1.39 -11.22
C ILE A 131 -1.39 -2.93 -11.22
N CYS A 132 -1.53 -3.59 -12.38
CA CYS A 132 -1.50 -5.05 -12.50
C CYS A 132 -1.01 -5.53 -13.88
N ARG A 133 0.25 -5.26 -14.23
CA ARG A 133 0.96 -6.13 -15.18
C ARG A 133 2.05 -6.89 -14.45
#